data_AF-A0A7V2VJK3-F1
#
_entry.id   AF-A0A7V2VJK3-F1
#
_cell.length_a   1.000
_cell.length_b   1.000
_cell.length_c   1.000
_cell.angle_alpha   90.00
_cell.angle_beta   90.00
_cell.angle_gamma   90.00
#
_symmetry.space_group_name_H-M   'P 1'
#
loop_
_entity.id
_entity.type
_entity.pdbx_description
1 polymer ?
#
loop_
_entity_poly.entity_id
_entity_poly.type
_entity_poly.pdbx_seq_one_letter_code
_entity_poly.pdbx_strand_id
1 'polypeptide(L)'
;MSDYKPTFRVSPKKRPWYKRLTPLAWFFIGVAVLVVVLGIVAAAMAFGNRHASGEPWWTPTPTLPPSPTPIPPTPTPTATPGPVPAHPAWWTDEMTQDEDGNWWPPEEVIEMVKEAYNADYEAGRRFLVDTRPPDYDALEEARREWNSGPELEGALRLIEKMRSGEEPIFFAEWEVCILQVQDFTPDGLECTLGVVCQNGVVSQYDPRTGELISQEHRDNSGLGLIRMRYDPASGHWKRYEFLDFVPPQ
;
A
#
# COMPACT_ATOMS: atom_id res chain seq x y z
N MET A 1 -52.28 -52.08 25.74
CA MET A 1 -51.79 -51.40 24.53
C MET A 1 -52.74 -50.26 24.24
N SER A 2 -52.34 -49.03 24.57
CA SER A 2 -53.15 -47.83 24.41
C SER A 2 -52.75 -47.11 23.11
N ASP A 3 -53.72 -46.94 22.21
CA ASP A 3 -53.57 -46.25 20.93
C ASP A 3 -53.23 -44.77 21.13
N TYR A 4 -51.99 -44.40 20.81
CA TYR A 4 -51.55 -43.01 20.77
C TYR A 4 -51.80 -42.44 19.36
N LYS A 5 -52.74 -41.50 19.23
CA LYS A 5 -52.96 -40.72 18.00
C LYS A 5 -52.23 -39.37 18.10
N PRO A 6 -51.13 -39.15 17.36
CA PRO A 6 -50.47 -37.85 17.34
C PRO A 6 -51.34 -36.83 16.60
N THR A 7 -51.78 -35.79 17.30
CA THR A 7 -52.44 -34.63 16.69
C THR A 7 -51.39 -33.64 16.20
N PHE A 8 -50.91 -33.80 14.97
CA PHE A 8 -50.12 -32.77 14.31
C PHE A 8 -51.03 -31.62 13.87
N ARG A 9 -50.96 -30.48 14.56
CA ARG A 9 -51.52 -29.22 14.06
C ARG A 9 -50.53 -28.62 13.06
N VAL A 10 -50.92 -28.57 11.79
CA VAL A 10 -50.15 -27.90 10.74
C VAL A 10 -50.02 -26.42 11.11
N SER A 11 -48.78 -25.94 11.31
CA SER A 11 -48.53 -24.53 11.61
C SER A 11 -49.06 -23.66 10.46
N PRO A 12 -49.81 -22.57 10.74
CA PRO A 12 -50.32 -21.70 9.71
C PRO A 12 -49.17 -21.17 8.83
N LYS A 13 -49.38 -21.19 7.52
CA LYS A 13 -48.44 -20.72 6.49
C LYS A 13 -47.97 -19.32 6.85
N LYS A 14 -46.68 -19.14 7.15
CA LYS A 14 -46.10 -17.84 7.56
C LYS A 14 -46.46 -16.80 6.51
N ARG A 15 -47.23 -15.75 6.90
CA ARG A 15 -47.49 -14.60 6.04
C ARG A 15 -46.16 -13.96 5.62
N PRO A 16 -45.98 -13.62 4.33
CA PRO A 16 -44.73 -13.05 3.85
C PRO A 16 -44.46 -11.71 4.54
N TRP A 17 -43.18 -11.46 4.82
CA TRP A 17 -42.72 -10.42 5.75
C TRP A 17 -43.12 -9.00 5.32
N TYR A 18 -43.16 -8.71 4.02
CA TYR A 18 -43.55 -7.40 3.48
C TYR A 18 -45.02 -7.03 3.77
N LYS A 19 -45.90 -8.02 4.02
CA LYS A 19 -47.29 -7.78 4.44
C LYS A 19 -47.43 -7.45 5.93
N ARG A 20 -46.33 -7.49 6.69
CA ARG A 20 -46.28 -7.13 8.12
C ARG A 20 -45.77 -5.71 8.34
N LEU A 21 -45.29 -5.05 7.30
CA LEU A 21 -44.80 -3.69 7.38
C LEU A 21 -45.96 -2.71 7.53
N THR A 22 -45.86 -1.84 8.54
CA THR A 22 -46.80 -0.72 8.72
C THR A 22 -46.59 0.33 7.63
N PRO A 23 -47.58 1.20 7.34
CA PRO A 23 -47.39 2.33 6.44
C PRO A 23 -46.17 3.20 6.80
N LEU A 24 -45.89 3.33 8.10
CA LEU A 24 -44.72 4.05 8.61
C LEU A 24 -43.39 3.35 8.25
N ALA A 25 -43.33 2.02 8.31
CA ALA A 25 -42.13 1.28 7.91
C ALA A 25 -41.84 1.44 6.39
N TRP A 26 -42.89 1.47 5.56
CA TRP A 26 -42.74 1.76 4.13
C TRP A 26 -42.23 3.17 3.86
N PHE A 27 -42.67 4.16 4.64
CA PHE A 27 -42.15 5.52 4.55
C PHE A 27 -40.64 5.57 4.82
N PHE A 28 -40.15 4.91 5.88
CA PHE A 28 -38.72 4.88 6.18
C PHE A 28 -37.88 4.16 5.11
N ILE A 29 -38.40 3.07 4.52
CA ILE A 29 -37.75 2.41 3.39
C ILE A 29 -37.65 3.37 2.21
N GLY A 30 -38.71 4.13 1.92
CA GLY A 30 -38.71 5.15 0.86
C GLY A 30 -37.66 6.24 1.09
N VAL A 31 -37.55 6.75 2.33
CA VAL A 31 -36.53 7.75 2.70
C VAL A 31 -35.12 7.18 2.57
N ALA A 32 -34.88 5.95 3.02
CA ALA A 32 -33.57 5.31 2.92
C ALA A 32 -33.14 5.13 1.45
N VAL A 33 -34.04 4.67 0.58
CA VAL A 33 -33.77 4.55 -0.86
C VAL A 33 -33.48 5.92 -1.48
N LEU A 34 -34.24 6.96 -1.11
CA LEU A 34 -34.01 8.33 -1.60
C LEU A 34 -32.61 8.85 -1.22
N VAL A 35 -32.17 8.64 0.02
CA VAL A 35 -30.84 9.04 0.49
C VAL A 35 -29.73 8.33 -0.30
N VAL A 36 -29.87 7.02 -0.53
CA VAL A 36 -28.91 6.25 -1.33
C VAL A 36 -28.83 6.78 -2.76
N VAL A 37 -29.97 7.05 -3.40
CA VAL A 37 -30.01 7.60 -4.77
C VAL A 37 -29.35 8.99 -4.82
N LEU A 38 -29.63 9.87 -3.85
CA LEU A 38 -29.00 11.18 -3.79
C LEU A 38 -27.47 11.10 -3.59
N GLY A 39 -26.99 10.16 -2.77
CA GLY A 39 -25.56 9.90 -2.59
C GLY A 39 -24.89 9.46 -3.90
N ILE A 40 -25.51 8.54 -4.64
CA ILE A 40 -24.99 8.08 -5.94
C ILE A 40 -24.91 9.23 -6.95
N VAL A 41 -25.95 10.08 -7.02
CA VAL A 41 -25.97 11.24 -7.93
C VAL A 41 -24.89 12.26 -7.54
N ALA A 42 -24.68 12.53 -6.26
CA ALA A 42 -23.62 13.43 -5.80
C ALA A 42 -22.23 12.90 -6.15
N ALA A 43 -21.98 11.60 -5.95
CA ALA A 43 -20.71 10.96 -6.33
C ALA A 43 -20.46 11.03 -7.85
N ALA A 44 -21.49 10.77 -8.68
CA ALA A 44 -21.38 10.88 -10.13
C ALA A 44 -21.06 12.32 -10.58
N MET A 45 -21.67 13.33 -9.96
CA MET A 45 -21.37 14.74 -10.27
C MET A 45 -19.95 15.13 -9.84
N ALA A 46 -19.48 14.68 -8.67
CA ALA A 46 -18.12 14.94 -8.21
C ALA A 46 -17.08 14.29 -9.12
N PHE A 47 -17.33 13.05 -9.56
CA PHE A 47 -16.47 12.33 -10.50
C PHE A 47 -16.43 13.00 -11.89
N GLY A 48 -17.59 13.43 -12.41
CA GLY A 48 -17.67 14.15 -13.68
C GLY A 48 -16.91 15.48 -13.67
N ASN A 49 -17.03 16.26 -12.58
CA ASN A 49 -16.31 17.53 -12.46
C ASN A 49 -14.79 17.35 -12.35
N ARG A 50 -14.31 16.28 -11.71
CA ARG A 50 -12.87 15.97 -11.60
C ARG A 50 -12.24 15.59 -12.94
N HIS A 51 -12.98 14.96 -13.83
CA HIS A 51 -12.52 14.66 -15.19
C HIS A 51 -12.66 15.83 -16.16
N ALA A 52 -13.64 16.72 -15.95
CA ALA A 52 -13.86 17.89 -16.80
C ALA A 52 -12.90 19.06 -16.49
N SER A 53 -12.29 19.12 -15.30
CA SER A 53 -11.42 20.24 -14.93
C SER A 53 -10.08 20.26 -15.66
N GLY A 54 -9.69 19.19 -16.36
CA GLY A 54 -8.64 19.22 -17.39
C GLY A 54 -7.31 19.84 -16.98
N GLU A 55 -7.00 19.91 -15.68
CA GLU A 55 -5.74 20.46 -15.20
C GLU A 55 -4.65 19.38 -15.33
N PRO A 56 -3.73 19.50 -16.30
CA PRO A 56 -2.50 18.74 -16.24
C PRO A 56 -1.76 19.11 -14.95
N TRP A 57 -1.57 18.13 -14.08
CA TRP A 57 -0.78 18.27 -12.85
C TRP A 57 0.73 18.41 -13.12
N TRP A 58 1.17 18.39 -14.39
CA TRP A 58 2.57 18.57 -14.76
C TRP A 58 2.86 20.05 -15.04
N THR A 59 3.76 20.62 -14.25
CA THR A 59 4.39 21.90 -14.57
C THR A 59 5.37 21.66 -15.74
N PRO A 60 5.34 22.42 -16.84
CA PRO A 60 6.32 22.25 -17.90
C PRO A 60 7.73 22.45 -17.34
N THR A 61 8.57 21.43 -17.47
CA THR A 61 9.97 21.47 -17.07
C THR A 61 10.65 22.66 -17.76
N PRO A 62 11.34 23.54 -17.03
CA PRO A 62 12.03 24.68 -17.65
C PRO A 62 13.07 24.18 -18.65
N THR A 63 13.03 24.73 -19.87
CA THR A 63 14.03 24.48 -20.91
C THR A 63 15.39 24.95 -20.41
N LEU A 64 16.29 24.01 -20.10
CA LEU A 64 17.66 24.31 -19.74
C LEU A 64 18.43 24.85 -20.96
N PRO A 65 19.36 25.80 -20.77
CA PRO A 65 20.26 26.26 -21.83
C PRO A 65 21.11 25.10 -22.37
N PRO A 66 21.60 25.18 -23.63
CA PRO A 66 22.39 24.12 -24.23
C PRO A 66 23.62 23.80 -23.37
N SER A 67 23.72 22.54 -22.96
CA SER A 67 24.88 22.01 -22.25
C SER A 67 26.13 22.16 -23.13
N PRO A 68 27.30 22.53 -22.57
CA PRO A 68 28.56 22.52 -23.30
C PRO A 68 28.83 21.12 -23.87
N THR A 69 29.40 21.09 -25.07
CA THR A 69 29.80 19.86 -25.76
C THR A 69 30.71 19.03 -24.85
N PRO A 70 30.32 17.80 -24.46
CA PRO A 70 31.16 16.97 -23.61
C PRO A 70 32.45 16.59 -24.34
N ILE A 71 33.57 16.77 -23.65
CA ILE A 71 34.88 16.24 -24.05
C ILE A 71 34.77 14.70 -23.99
N PRO A 72 35.21 13.97 -25.03
CA PRO A 72 35.14 12.51 -25.02
C PRO A 72 35.89 11.96 -23.81
N PRO A 73 35.25 11.12 -22.97
CA PRO A 73 35.92 10.52 -21.83
C PRO A 73 37.02 9.59 -22.33
N THR A 74 38.19 9.68 -21.69
CA THR A 74 39.23 8.65 -21.79
C THR A 74 38.59 7.29 -21.50
N PRO A 75 38.81 6.25 -22.33
CA PRO A 75 38.24 4.93 -22.08
C PRO A 75 38.73 4.41 -20.73
N THR A 76 37.85 4.47 -19.74
CA THR A 76 38.04 3.77 -18.47
C THR A 76 37.92 2.28 -18.78
N PRO A 77 38.84 1.42 -18.31
CA PRO A 77 38.73 -0.01 -18.53
C PRO A 77 37.35 -0.46 -18.07
N THR A 78 36.55 -0.95 -19.02
CA THR A 78 35.28 -1.62 -18.73
C THR A 78 35.61 -2.78 -17.83
N ALA A 79 35.25 -2.67 -16.54
CA ALA A 79 35.27 -3.81 -15.65
C ALA A 79 34.42 -4.89 -16.34
N THR A 80 35.05 -6.01 -16.67
CA THR A 80 34.32 -7.19 -17.14
C THR A 80 33.25 -7.48 -16.09
N PRO A 81 31.95 -7.49 -16.45
CA PRO A 81 30.93 -7.91 -15.52
C PRO A 81 31.34 -9.26 -14.97
N GLY A 82 31.53 -9.36 -13.65
CA GLY A 82 31.59 -10.65 -13.00
C GLY A 82 30.33 -11.44 -13.37
N PRO A 83 30.36 -12.78 -13.35
CA PRO A 83 29.15 -13.56 -13.57
C PRO A 83 28.07 -13.04 -12.62
N VAL A 84 27.04 -12.40 -13.18
CA VAL A 84 25.80 -12.13 -12.47
C VAL A 84 25.35 -13.50 -11.97
N PRO A 85 25.11 -13.69 -10.66
CA PRO A 85 24.59 -14.95 -10.16
C PRO A 85 23.37 -15.31 -11.00
N ALA A 86 23.52 -16.37 -11.81
CA ALA A 86 22.48 -16.87 -12.68
C ALA A 86 21.49 -17.67 -11.84
N HIS A 87 20.82 -16.97 -10.92
CA HIS A 87 19.51 -17.36 -10.51
C HIS A 87 18.59 -16.32 -11.13
N PRO A 88 18.17 -16.49 -12.41
CA PRO A 88 16.91 -15.89 -12.78
C PRO A 88 15.92 -16.30 -11.70
N ALA A 89 15.18 -15.32 -11.17
CA ALA A 89 14.14 -15.60 -10.23
C ALA A 89 13.30 -16.76 -10.78
N TRP A 90 13.15 -17.84 -10.01
CA TRP A 90 12.63 -19.11 -10.55
C TRP A 90 11.24 -18.95 -11.17
N TRP A 91 10.50 -17.95 -10.71
CA TRP A 91 9.16 -17.64 -11.19
C TRP A 91 9.12 -16.92 -12.54
N THR A 92 10.22 -16.34 -13.02
CA THR A 92 10.23 -15.59 -14.29
C THR A 92 9.75 -16.48 -15.45
N ASP A 93 10.13 -17.76 -15.46
CA ASP A 93 9.71 -18.72 -16.48
C ASP A 93 8.25 -19.20 -16.32
N GLU A 94 7.64 -18.97 -15.15
CA GLU A 94 6.27 -19.36 -14.82
C GLU A 94 5.27 -18.18 -14.89
N MET A 95 5.75 -16.99 -15.21
CA MET A 95 4.91 -15.82 -15.43
C MET A 95 3.94 -16.08 -16.59
N THR A 96 2.70 -15.64 -16.43
CA THR A 96 1.69 -15.66 -17.49
C THR A 96 1.32 -14.24 -17.88
N GLN A 97 0.94 -14.03 -19.13
CA GLN A 97 0.45 -12.73 -19.61
C GLN A 97 -1.04 -12.84 -19.91
N ASP A 98 -1.84 -11.90 -19.41
CA ASP A 98 -3.28 -11.84 -19.69
C ASP A 98 -3.59 -11.18 -21.05
N GLU A 99 -4.88 -11.09 -21.39
CA GLU A 99 -5.35 -10.51 -22.67
C GLU A 99 -5.05 -9.00 -22.78
N ASP A 100 -4.88 -8.31 -21.65
CA ASP A 100 -4.57 -6.88 -21.56
C ASP A 100 -3.06 -6.61 -21.58
N GLY A 101 -2.24 -7.67 -21.61
CA GLY A 101 -0.78 -7.59 -21.65
C GLY A 101 -0.13 -7.47 -20.27
N ASN A 102 -0.87 -7.64 -19.17
CA ASN A 102 -0.31 -7.62 -17.82
C ASN A 102 0.34 -8.96 -17.48
N TRP A 103 1.46 -8.89 -16.78
CA TRP A 103 2.19 -10.07 -16.33
C TRP A 103 1.76 -10.48 -14.92
N TRP A 104 1.53 -11.78 -14.74
CA TRP A 104 1.05 -12.41 -13.52
C TRP A 104 2.00 -13.52 -13.09
N PRO A 105 2.59 -13.45 -11.89
CA PRO A 105 3.41 -14.52 -11.37
C PRO A 105 2.55 -15.67 -10.81
N PRO A 106 3.19 -16.79 -10.45
CA PRO A 106 2.62 -17.74 -9.50
C PRO A 106 2.19 -17.05 -8.19
N GLU A 107 1.11 -17.53 -7.57
CA GLU A 107 0.58 -16.99 -6.31
C GLU A 107 1.64 -16.96 -5.19
N GLU A 108 2.57 -17.91 -5.20
CA GLU A 108 3.67 -17.99 -4.24
C GLU A 108 4.53 -16.72 -4.23
N VAL A 109 4.74 -16.09 -5.39
CA VAL A 109 5.52 -14.84 -5.50
C VAL A 109 4.73 -13.66 -4.95
N ILE A 110 3.42 -13.63 -5.15
CA ILE A 110 2.53 -12.60 -4.57
C ILE A 110 2.61 -12.65 -3.05
N GLU A 111 2.57 -13.85 -2.46
CA GLU A 111 2.75 -14.02 -1.01
C GLU A 111 4.15 -13.63 -0.55
N MET A 112 5.22 -13.96 -1.31
CA MET A 112 6.58 -13.49 -1.00
C MET A 112 6.68 -11.96 -0.94
N VAL A 113 6.03 -11.23 -1.85
CA VAL A 113 6.00 -9.75 -1.83
C VAL A 113 5.30 -9.24 -0.59
N LYS A 114 4.13 -9.82 -0.24
CA LYS A 114 3.36 -9.43 0.96
C LYS A 114 4.11 -9.72 2.25
N GLU A 115 4.73 -10.89 2.36
CA GLU A 115 5.56 -11.28 3.50
C GLU A 115 6.75 -10.34 3.68
N ALA A 116 7.44 -9.98 2.60
CA ALA A 116 8.56 -9.04 2.65
C ALA A 116 8.12 -7.65 3.14
N TYR A 117 6.98 -7.14 2.65
CA TYR A 117 6.44 -5.86 3.12
C TYR A 117 6.05 -5.91 4.61
N ASN A 118 5.38 -6.97 5.05
CA ASN A 118 5.00 -7.14 6.46
C ASN A 118 6.23 -7.28 7.36
N ALA A 119 7.28 -7.97 6.90
CA ALA A 119 8.53 -8.10 7.64
C ALA A 119 9.23 -6.73 7.85
N ASP A 120 9.31 -5.90 6.81
CA ASP A 120 9.80 -4.51 6.91
C ASP A 120 8.95 -3.67 7.85
N TYR A 121 7.62 -3.77 7.75
CA TYR A 121 6.70 -3.05 8.63
C TYR A 121 6.92 -3.41 10.11
N GLU A 122 6.99 -4.70 10.42
CA GLU A 122 7.24 -5.19 11.79
C GLU A 122 8.64 -4.84 12.29
N ALA A 123 9.65 -4.88 11.43
CA ALA A 123 11.00 -4.45 11.78
C ALA A 123 11.00 -2.95 12.14
N GLY A 124 10.40 -2.11 11.29
CA GLY A 124 10.24 -0.68 11.54
C GLY A 124 9.49 -0.38 12.84
N ARG A 125 8.45 -1.16 13.15
CA ARG A 125 7.71 -1.08 14.42
C ARG A 125 8.62 -1.33 15.61
N ARG A 126 9.37 -2.43 15.62
CA ARG A 126 10.30 -2.76 16.71
C ARG A 126 11.34 -1.67 16.92
N PHE A 127 11.95 -1.16 15.84
CA PHE A 127 12.97 -0.12 15.96
C PHE A 127 12.40 1.20 16.50
N LEU A 128 11.30 1.69 15.95
CA LEU A 128 10.80 3.03 16.29
C LEU A 128 9.97 3.05 17.58
N VAL A 129 9.36 1.93 17.96
CA VAL A 129 8.55 1.82 19.17
C VAL A 129 9.33 1.30 20.36
N ASP A 130 10.12 0.23 20.19
CA ASP A 130 10.71 -0.48 21.32
C ASP A 130 12.09 0.09 21.71
N THR A 131 12.80 0.74 20.79
CA THR A 131 14.09 1.41 21.08
C THR A 131 13.93 2.93 21.12
N ARG A 132 13.86 3.50 22.33
CA ARG A 132 13.72 4.96 22.53
C ARG A 132 14.80 5.50 23.48
N PRO A 133 15.63 6.47 23.04
CA PRO A 133 15.74 6.97 21.65
C PRO A 133 16.19 5.85 20.68
N PRO A 134 15.93 5.99 19.36
CA PRO A 134 16.28 4.98 18.39
C PRO A 134 17.80 4.79 18.28
N ASP A 135 18.23 3.56 18.08
CA ASP A 135 19.56 3.28 17.53
C ASP A 135 19.54 3.59 16.02
N TYR A 136 20.02 4.78 15.65
CA TYR A 136 20.00 5.23 14.26
C TYR A 136 20.90 4.42 13.34
N ASP A 137 21.98 3.84 13.86
CA ASP A 137 22.89 3.02 13.03
C ASP A 137 22.23 1.67 12.73
N ALA A 138 21.58 1.06 13.72
CA ALA A 138 20.79 -0.15 13.50
C ALA A 138 19.57 0.10 12.59
N LEU A 139 18.90 1.24 12.72
CA LEU A 139 17.81 1.64 11.82
C LEU A 139 18.31 1.82 10.39
N GLU A 140 19.51 2.38 10.21
CA GLU A 140 20.13 2.53 8.89
C GLU A 140 20.39 1.18 8.23
N GLU A 141 20.97 0.23 8.97
CA GLU A 141 21.21 -1.13 8.50
C GLU A 141 19.90 -1.82 8.09
N ALA A 142 18.87 -1.73 8.95
CA ALA A 142 17.55 -2.27 8.64
C ALA A 142 16.96 -1.63 7.36
N ARG A 143 17.09 -0.32 7.16
CA ARG A 143 16.61 0.31 5.91
C ARG A 143 17.33 -0.21 4.68
N ARG A 144 18.62 -0.55 4.74
CA ARG A 144 19.38 -1.14 3.62
C ARG A 144 18.93 -2.57 3.29
N GLU A 145 18.44 -3.29 4.30
CA GLU A 145 17.83 -4.61 4.12
C GLU A 145 16.50 -4.53 3.38
N TRP A 146 15.62 -3.58 3.75
CA TRP A 146 14.24 -3.53 3.27
C TRP A 146 13.97 -2.57 2.11
N ASN A 147 14.85 -1.59 1.90
CA ASN A 147 14.70 -0.57 0.87
C ASN A 147 15.85 -0.66 -0.14
N SER A 148 15.58 -0.21 -1.36
CA SER A 148 16.55 -0.06 -2.44
C SER A 148 16.27 1.22 -3.22
N GLY A 149 17.18 1.58 -4.12
CA GLY A 149 16.96 2.69 -5.06
C GLY A 149 16.61 4.03 -4.38
N PRO A 150 15.75 4.84 -5.00
CA PRO A 150 15.34 6.15 -4.48
C PRO A 150 14.72 6.10 -3.07
N GLU A 151 13.96 5.04 -2.76
CA GLU A 151 13.33 4.87 -1.44
C GLU A 151 14.37 4.69 -0.33
N LEU A 152 15.45 3.93 -0.59
CA LEU A 152 16.56 3.82 0.36
C LEU A 152 17.23 5.17 0.59
N GLU A 153 17.54 5.91 -0.47
CA GLU A 153 18.16 7.23 -0.33
C GLU A 153 17.28 8.20 0.47
N GLY A 154 15.97 8.17 0.23
CA GLY A 154 14.98 8.95 0.98
C GLY A 154 14.98 8.59 2.46
N ALA A 155 14.96 7.30 2.78
CA ALA A 155 14.99 6.80 4.15
C ALA A 155 16.28 7.19 4.89
N LEU A 156 17.44 7.07 4.25
CA LEU A 156 18.73 7.46 4.83
C LEU A 156 18.80 8.97 5.11
N ARG A 157 18.28 9.80 4.18
CA ARG A 157 18.18 11.26 4.42
C ARG A 157 17.26 11.59 5.59
N LEU A 158 16.13 10.89 5.72
CA LEU A 158 15.22 11.09 6.85
C LEU A 158 15.89 10.69 8.18
N ILE A 159 16.63 9.58 8.21
CA ILE A 159 17.40 9.14 9.39
C ILE A 159 18.40 10.22 9.82
N GLU A 160 19.13 10.83 8.89
CA GLU A 160 20.07 11.90 9.22
C GLU A 160 19.35 13.14 9.80
N LYS A 161 18.18 13.49 9.27
CA LYS A 161 17.36 14.59 9.82
C LYS A 161 16.80 14.28 11.20
N MET A 162 16.38 13.04 11.46
CA MET A 162 15.97 12.60 12.80
C MET A 162 17.18 12.66 13.76
N ARG A 163 18.34 12.12 13.35
CA ARG A 163 19.59 12.14 14.11
C ARG A 163 20.02 13.56 14.52
N SER A 164 19.86 14.54 13.63
CA SER A 164 20.17 15.96 13.92
C SER A 164 19.10 16.65 14.79
N GLY A 165 17.90 16.08 14.86
CA GLY A 165 16.73 16.66 15.51
C GLY A 165 15.99 17.71 14.68
N GLU A 166 16.20 17.73 13.37
CA GLU A 166 15.45 18.57 12.42
C GLU A 166 14.02 18.06 12.22
N GLU A 167 13.84 16.74 12.21
CA GLU A 167 12.55 16.08 11.99
C GLU A 167 12.18 15.18 13.18
N PRO A 168 10.89 15.12 13.56
CA PRO A 168 10.44 14.17 14.57
C PRO A 168 10.51 12.74 14.03
N ILE A 169 10.56 11.77 14.95
CA ILE A 169 10.33 10.37 14.57
C ILE A 169 8.84 10.20 14.31
N PHE A 170 8.48 9.84 13.09
CA PHE A 170 7.12 9.50 12.71
C PHE A 170 6.94 7.99 12.66
N PHE A 171 5.95 7.47 13.40
CA PHE A 171 5.58 6.07 13.33
C PHE A 171 4.07 5.91 13.23
N ALA A 172 3.61 5.06 12.32
CA ALA A 172 2.21 4.74 12.15
C ALA A 172 1.99 3.25 12.45
N GLU A 173 1.30 2.98 13.55
CA GLU A 173 0.83 1.65 13.90
C GLU A 173 -0.55 1.45 13.28
N TRP A 174 -0.78 0.37 12.54
CA TRP A 174 -2.05 0.08 11.89
C TRP A 174 -2.56 -1.28 12.36
N GLU A 175 -3.84 -1.37 12.70
CA GLU A 175 -4.45 -2.64 13.13
C GLU A 175 -4.60 -3.61 11.95
N VAL A 176 -5.01 -3.08 10.79
CA VAL A 176 -5.28 -3.87 9.59
C VAL A 176 -4.60 -3.20 8.41
N CYS A 177 -3.81 -3.95 7.65
CA CYS A 177 -3.34 -3.53 6.33
C CYS A 177 -3.76 -4.57 5.29
N ILE A 178 -4.40 -4.09 4.22
CA ILE A 178 -4.82 -4.86 3.06
C ILE A 178 -3.78 -4.60 1.97
N LEU A 179 -3.19 -5.69 1.46
CA LEU A 179 -2.12 -5.67 0.47
C LEU A 179 -2.63 -6.22 -0.86
N GLN A 180 -2.40 -5.49 -1.95
CA GLN A 180 -2.69 -5.92 -3.32
C GLN A 180 -1.42 -5.82 -4.16
N VAL A 181 -1.01 -6.93 -4.77
CA VAL A 181 0.18 -6.99 -5.64
C VAL A 181 -0.28 -7.11 -7.09
N GLN A 182 0.27 -6.28 -7.98
CA GLN A 182 -0.11 -6.20 -9.38
C GLN A 182 1.01 -5.61 -10.24
N ASP A 183 0.77 -5.50 -11.54
CA ASP A 183 1.63 -4.78 -12.49
C ASP A 183 3.08 -5.28 -12.51
N PHE A 184 3.29 -6.60 -12.60
CA PHE A 184 4.65 -7.14 -12.70
C PHE A 184 5.30 -6.74 -14.03
N THR A 185 6.61 -6.50 -13.98
CA THR A 185 7.42 -6.33 -15.18
C THR A 185 7.59 -7.66 -15.93
N PRO A 186 7.91 -7.64 -17.24
CA PRO A 186 8.10 -8.86 -18.02
C PRO A 186 9.21 -9.79 -17.51
N ASP A 187 10.20 -9.26 -16.78
CA ASP A 187 11.24 -10.06 -16.13
C ASP A 187 10.83 -10.60 -14.75
N GLY A 188 9.65 -10.21 -14.26
CA GLY A 188 9.12 -10.62 -12.96
C GLY A 188 9.88 -10.05 -11.77
N LEU A 189 10.75 -9.04 -11.96
CA LEU A 189 11.63 -8.52 -10.91
C LEU A 189 11.10 -7.25 -10.24
N GLU A 190 10.09 -6.59 -10.82
CA GLU A 190 9.43 -5.45 -10.22
C GLU A 190 7.91 -5.64 -10.26
N CYS A 191 7.22 -5.06 -9.28
CA CYS A 191 5.76 -5.02 -9.24
C CYS A 191 5.26 -3.78 -8.49
N THR A 192 3.96 -3.49 -8.61
CA THR A 192 3.27 -2.49 -7.80
C THR A 192 2.59 -3.17 -6.62
N LEU A 193 2.82 -2.65 -5.43
CA LEU A 193 2.13 -3.00 -4.19
C LEU A 193 1.21 -1.85 -3.79
N GLY A 194 -0.10 -2.12 -3.78
CA GLY A 194 -1.11 -1.28 -3.16
C GLY A 194 -1.28 -1.63 -1.69
N VAL A 195 -1.24 -0.62 -0.82
CA VAL A 195 -1.39 -0.78 0.63
C VAL A 195 -2.51 0.12 1.13
N VAL A 196 -3.53 -0.47 1.77
CA VAL A 196 -4.57 0.27 2.50
C VAL A 196 -4.55 -0.18 3.94
N CYS A 197 -4.30 0.73 4.86
CA CYS A 197 -4.30 0.46 6.29
C CYS A 197 -5.47 1.14 6.99
N GLN A 198 -5.98 0.52 8.06
CA GLN A 198 -7.17 0.95 8.79
C GLN A 198 -6.91 0.93 10.29
N ASN A 199 -7.67 1.75 11.02
CA ASN A 199 -7.65 1.86 12.48
C ASN A 199 -6.22 2.01 13.04
N GLY A 200 -5.50 3.01 12.55
CA GLY A 200 -4.14 3.26 12.96
C GLY A 200 -3.99 4.38 13.96
N VAL A 201 -2.83 4.37 14.59
CA VAL A 201 -2.35 5.43 15.47
C VAL A 201 -1.05 5.95 14.89
N VAL A 202 -1.06 7.23 14.53
CA VAL A 202 0.11 7.97 14.09
C VAL A 202 0.70 8.68 15.29
N SER A 203 1.95 8.35 15.62
CA SER A 203 2.66 8.93 16.75
C SER A 203 3.89 9.68 16.26
N GLN A 204 4.15 10.84 16.89
CA GLN A 204 5.37 11.62 16.68
C GLN A 204 6.18 11.66 17.97
N TYR A 205 7.47 11.38 17.89
CA TYR A 205 8.38 11.40 19.03
C TYR A 205 9.50 12.41 18.81
N ASP A 206 9.97 13.02 19.90
CA ASP A 206 11.18 13.81 19.90
C ASP A 206 12.37 12.89 19.60
N PRO A 207 13.18 13.20 18.58
CA PRO A 207 14.24 12.31 18.12
C PRO A 207 15.45 12.24 19.05
N ARG A 208 15.57 13.18 20.00
CA ARG A 208 16.67 13.25 20.97
C ARG A 208 16.29 12.60 22.30
N THR A 209 15.07 12.84 22.77
CA THR A 209 14.61 12.33 24.07
C THR A 209 13.80 11.05 23.95
N GLY A 210 13.21 10.77 22.78
CA GLY A 210 12.26 9.69 22.60
C GLY A 210 10.87 9.95 23.20
N GLU A 211 10.63 11.16 23.72
CA GLU A 211 9.33 11.52 24.32
C GLU A 211 8.25 11.69 23.26
N LEU A 212 7.01 11.32 23.60
CA LEU A 212 5.86 11.49 22.71
C LEU A 212 5.51 12.98 22.58
N ILE A 213 5.51 13.50 21.35
CA ILE A 213 5.10 14.87 21.02
C ILE A 213 3.60 14.92 20.74
N SER A 214 3.12 14.04 19.86
CA SER A 214 1.73 14.02 19.44
C SER A 214 1.29 12.62 19.02
N GLN A 215 -0.01 12.38 19.12
CA GLN A 215 -0.64 11.13 18.71
C GLN A 215 -2.00 11.41 18.10
N GLU A 216 -2.26 10.83 16.93
CA GLU A 216 -3.49 10.99 16.15
C GLU A 216 -4.06 9.61 15.79
N HIS A 217 -5.35 9.41 16.04
CA HIS A 217 -6.05 8.22 15.53
C HIS A 217 -6.52 8.46 14.10
N ARG A 218 -6.32 7.47 13.22
CA ARG A 218 -6.74 7.50 11.83
C ARG A 218 -7.52 6.25 11.49
N ASP A 219 -8.78 6.43 11.13
CA ASP A 219 -9.66 5.32 10.76
C ASP A 219 -9.21 4.67 9.43
N ASN A 220 -8.64 5.46 8.52
CA ASN A 220 -8.16 5.00 7.21
C ASN A 220 -6.90 5.76 6.79
N SER A 221 -5.88 5.04 6.33
CA SER A 221 -4.64 5.60 5.84
C SER A 221 -4.75 6.18 4.44
N GLY A 222 -5.75 5.84 3.62
CA GLY A 222 -5.70 5.99 2.17
C GLY A 222 -4.96 4.83 1.48
N LEU A 223 -4.85 4.88 0.16
CA LEU A 223 -4.12 3.89 -0.66
C LEU A 223 -2.73 4.42 -0.98
N GLY A 224 -1.71 3.76 -0.44
CA GLY A 224 -0.32 3.95 -0.84
C GLY A 224 0.03 3.01 -1.99
N LEU A 225 0.66 3.53 -3.04
CA LEU A 225 1.20 2.76 -4.15
C LEU A 225 2.73 2.74 -4.06
N ILE A 226 3.31 1.54 -4.00
CA ILE A 226 4.74 1.33 -3.79
C ILE A 226 5.26 0.43 -4.90
N ARG A 227 6.36 0.81 -5.56
CA ARG A 227 7.11 -0.10 -6.41
C ARG A 227 7.98 -1.00 -5.56
N MET A 228 7.78 -2.30 -5.68
CA MET A 228 8.62 -3.33 -5.07
C MET A 228 9.59 -3.86 -6.13
N ARG A 229 10.80 -4.20 -5.71
CA ARG A 229 11.83 -4.77 -6.56
C ARG A 229 12.52 -5.93 -5.88
N TYR A 230 12.69 -7.04 -6.59
CA TYR A 230 13.46 -8.17 -6.13
C TYR A 230 14.96 -7.88 -6.26
N ASP A 231 15.68 -8.03 -5.16
CA ASP A 231 17.13 -7.89 -5.12
C ASP A 231 17.78 -9.28 -5.11
N PRO A 232 18.39 -9.73 -6.23
CA PRO A 232 18.97 -11.06 -6.32
C PRO A 232 20.20 -11.25 -5.42
N ALA A 233 20.85 -10.16 -4.97
CA ALA A 233 21.99 -10.26 -4.07
C ALA A 233 21.57 -10.62 -2.65
N SER A 234 20.41 -10.12 -2.20
CA SER A 234 19.86 -10.41 -0.88
C SER A 234 18.83 -11.54 -0.90
N GLY A 235 18.21 -11.83 -2.04
CA GLY A 235 17.16 -12.84 -2.15
C GLY A 235 15.80 -12.36 -1.62
N HIS A 236 15.61 -11.04 -1.52
CA HIS A 236 14.42 -10.43 -0.91
C HIS A 236 13.77 -9.40 -1.83
N TRP A 237 12.46 -9.25 -1.68
CA TRP A 237 11.72 -8.11 -2.22
C TRP A 237 11.95 -6.88 -1.34
N LYS A 238 12.25 -5.75 -1.97
CA LYS A 238 12.53 -4.48 -1.31
C LYS A 238 11.61 -3.39 -1.84
N ARG A 239 11.30 -2.40 -1.01
CA ARG A 239 10.68 -1.17 -1.50
C ARG A 239 11.69 -0.41 -2.34
N TYR A 240 11.30 -0.02 -3.54
CA TYR A 240 12.17 0.69 -4.48
C TYR A 240 11.80 2.16 -4.60
N GLU A 241 10.49 2.45 -4.67
CA GLU A 241 9.98 3.80 -4.88
C GLU A 241 8.54 3.94 -4.36
N PHE A 242 8.24 5.02 -3.66
CA PHE A 242 6.87 5.43 -3.38
C PHE A 242 6.27 6.14 -4.60
N LEU A 243 5.23 5.56 -5.20
CA LEU A 243 4.68 6.01 -6.49
C LEU A 243 3.64 7.11 -6.32
N ASP A 244 2.63 6.85 -5.48
CA ASP A 244 1.51 7.77 -5.30
C ASP A 244 0.78 7.48 -3.98
N PHE A 245 -0.02 8.45 -3.55
CA PHE A 245 -0.90 8.36 -2.40
C PHE A 245 -2.31 8.86 -2.76
N VAL A 246 -3.29 7.97 -2.68
CA VAL A 246 -4.69 8.34 -2.84
C VAL A 246 -5.32 8.50 -1.44
N PRO A 247 -5.70 9.72 -1.03
CA PRO A 247 -6.30 9.92 0.28
C PRO A 247 -7.64 9.19 0.42
N PRO A 248 -8.06 8.85 1.64
CA PRO A 248 -9.39 8.27 1.88
C PRO A 248 -10.48 9.23 1.40
N GLN A 249 -11.56 8.67 0.84
CA GLN A 249 -12.75 9.43 0.40
C GLN A 249 -13.77 9.62 1.51
#